data_AF-A0A7G8ZHP1-F1
#
_entry.id   AF-A0A7G8ZHP1-F1
#
_cell.length_a   1.000
_cell.length_b   1.000
_cell.length_c   1.000
_cell.angle_alpha   90.00
_cell.angle_beta   90.00
_cell.angle_gamma   90.00
#
_symmetry.space_group_name_H-M   'P 1'
#
loop_
_entity.id
_entity.type
_entity.pdbx_description
1 polymer ?
#
loop_
_entity_poly.entity_id
_entity_poly.type
_entity_poly.pdbx_seq_one_letter_code
_entity_poly.pdbx_strand_id
1 'polypeptide(L)'
;MSDYELASLFFTIMEAAQATFANFLAIISGMIAVSYFFAHKLDRTLSALLLVIFSLFSLGFINEIFAAYSDFARLGAQISAQGQLPETGLGWMGPVISGAGGLAPVPWIILSMTIASYLATIWFFFHARGMKRD
;
A
#
# COMPACT_ATOMS: atom_id res chain seq x y z
N MET A 1 1.87 12.59 25.90
CA MET A 1 0.87 11.75 25.24
C MET A 1 0.67 10.54 26.12
N SER A 2 -0.58 10.22 26.48
CA SER A 2 -0.89 9.06 27.32
C SER A 2 -0.78 7.76 26.53
N ASP A 3 -0.63 6.63 27.23
CA ASP A 3 -0.63 5.29 26.63
C ASP A 3 -1.89 5.05 25.78
N TYR A 4 -3.04 5.56 26.22
CA TYR A 4 -4.30 5.48 25.49
C TYR A 4 -4.26 6.28 24.18
N GLU A 5 -3.77 7.51 24.22
CA GLU A 5 -3.63 8.36 23.02
C GLU A 5 -2.69 7.71 22.00
N LEU A 6 -1.59 7.09 22.45
CA LEU A 6 -0.62 6.42 21.58
C LEU A 6 -1.21 5.18 20.91
N ALA A 7 -1.90 4.35 21.69
CA ALA A 7 -2.61 3.19 21.15
C ALA A 7 -3.70 3.62 20.16
N SER A 8 -4.48 4.65 20.48
CA SER A 8 -5.51 5.18 19.57
C SER A 8 -4.90 5.68 18.27
N LEU A 9 -3.82 6.46 18.32
CA LEU A 9 -3.14 6.97 17.13
C LEU A 9 -2.59 5.83 16.27
N PHE A 10 -2.02 4.79 16.89
CA PHE A 10 -1.53 3.61 16.20
C PHE A 10 -2.64 2.90 15.39
N PHE A 11 -3.81 2.70 16.00
CA PHE A 11 -4.95 2.09 15.30
C PHE A 11 -5.49 2.99 14.18
N THR A 12 -5.59 4.30 14.41
CA THR A 12 -6.04 5.24 13.36
C THR A 12 -5.10 5.26 12.15
N ILE A 13 -3.78 5.26 12.36
CA ILE A 13 -2.82 5.20 11.25
C ILE A 13 -2.95 3.87 10.51
N MET A 14 -3.09 2.76 11.23
CA MET A 14 -3.24 1.44 10.62
C MET A 14 -4.53 1.34 9.78
N GLU A 15 -5.64 1.89 10.28
CA GLU A 15 -6.93 1.92 9.56
C GLU A 15 -6.83 2.77 8.29
N ALA A 16 -6.22 3.96 8.38
CA ALA A 16 -5.98 4.81 7.22
C ALA A 16 -5.08 4.11 6.18
N ALA A 17 -3.99 3.46 6.62
CA ALA A 17 -3.10 2.71 5.73
C ALA A 17 -3.83 1.57 4.99
N GLN A 18 -4.69 0.83 5.70
CA GLN A 18 -5.51 -0.23 5.10
C GLN A 18 -6.52 0.32 4.09
N ALA A 19 -7.18 1.44 4.40
CA ALA A 19 -8.12 2.07 3.49
C ALA A 19 -7.42 2.53 2.19
N THR A 20 -6.25 3.16 2.31
CA THR A 20 -5.43 3.57 1.15
C THR A 20 -4.99 2.36 0.33
N PHE A 21 -4.57 1.27 0.97
CA PHE A 21 -4.21 0.03 0.29
C PHE A 21 -5.40 -0.61 -0.45
N ALA A 22 -6.60 -0.61 0.15
CA ALA A 22 -7.81 -1.10 -0.49
C ALA A 22 -8.18 -0.27 -1.74
N ASN A 23 -8.04 1.07 -1.67
CA ASN A 23 -8.25 1.95 -2.81
C ASN A 23 -7.25 1.66 -3.95
N PHE A 24 -5.99 1.40 -3.61
CA PHE A 24 -4.99 0.96 -4.60
C PHE A 24 -5.39 -0.35 -5.28
N LEU A 25 -5.83 -1.37 -4.51
CA LEU A 25 -6.31 -2.63 -5.06
C LEU A 25 -7.52 -2.47 -5.98
N ALA A 26 -8.43 -1.56 -5.65
CA ALA A 26 -9.58 -1.25 -6.51
C ALA A 26 -9.13 -0.71 -7.89
N ILE A 27 -8.14 0.18 -7.90
CA ILE A 27 -7.58 0.73 -9.15
C ILE A 27 -6.84 -0.33 -9.95
N ILE A 28 -6.02 -1.17 -9.30
CA ILE A 28 -5.34 -2.30 -9.95
C ILE A 28 -6.38 -3.25 -10.58
N SER A 29 -7.41 -3.63 -9.84
CA SER A 29 -8.46 -4.52 -10.32
C SER A 29 -9.26 -3.90 -11.47
N GLY A 30 -9.59 -2.62 -11.36
CA GLY A 30 -10.24 -1.85 -12.43
C GLY A 30 -9.39 -1.82 -13.69
N MET A 31 -8.08 -1.61 -13.55
CA MET A 31 -7.15 -1.59 -14.69
C MET A 31 -6.99 -2.97 -15.33
N ILE A 32 -6.96 -4.06 -14.55
CA ILE A 32 -6.95 -5.43 -15.08
C ILE A 32 -8.24 -5.69 -15.88
N ALA A 33 -9.40 -5.30 -15.36
CA ALA A 33 -10.68 -5.44 -16.05
C ALA A 33 -10.70 -4.64 -17.36
N VAL A 34 -10.28 -3.37 -17.32
CA VAL A 34 -10.18 -2.51 -18.52
C VAL A 34 -9.21 -3.11 -19.54
N SER A 35 -8.07 -3.62 -19.08
CA SER A 35 -7.09 -4.29 -19.93
C SER A 35 -7.71 -5.50 -20.63
N TYR A 36 -8.43 -6.33 -19.89
CA TYR A 36 -9.06 -7.53 -20.44
C TYR A 36 -10.19 -7.21 -21.43
N PHE A 37 -11.04 -6.22 -21.17
CA PHE A 37 -12.22 -5.96 -22.01
C PHE A 37 -11.97 -4.98 -23.16
N PHE A 38 -11.11 -3.98 -22.96
CA PHE A 38 -11.02 -2.82 -23.85
C PHE A 38 -9.66 -2.61 -24.49
N ALA A 39 -8.57 -3.26 -24.03
CA ALA A 39 -7.21 -2.98 -24.52
C ALA A 39 -7.06 -3.08 -26.06
N HIS A 40 -7.78 -3.99 -26.70
CA HIS A 40 -7.76 -4.19 -28.16
C HIS A 40 -8.66 -3.20 -28.93
N LYS A 41 -9.67 -2.62 -28.29
CA LYS A 41 -10.61 -1.65 -28.90
C LYS A 41 -10.16 -0.19 -28.74
N LEU A 42 -9.18 0.05 -27.88
CA LEU A 42 -8.70 1.39 -27.57
C LEU A 42 -7.75 1.91 -28.64
N ASP A 43 -8.05 3.09 -29.18
CA ASP A 43 -7.12 3.85 -30.01
C ASP A 43 -5.81 4.13 -29.27
N ARG A 44 -4.73 4.35 -30.03
CA ARG A 44 -3.39 4.61 -29.48
C ARG A 44 -3.41 5.81 -28.51
N THR A 45 -4.07 6.90 -28.88
CA THR A 45 -4.18 8.10 -28.05
C THR A 45 -4.94 7.84 -26.76
N LEU A 46 -6.07 7.15 -26.83
CA LEU A 46 -6.90 6.86 -25.66
C LEU A 46 -6.21 5.87 -24.70
N SER A 47 -5.47 4.92 -25.26
CA SER A 47 -4.64 3.99 -24.48
C SER A 47 -3.52 4.71 -23.73
N ALA A 48 -2.83 5.64 -24.40
CA ALA A 48 -1.77 6.43 -23.79
C ALA A 48 -2.34 7.29 -22.65
N LEU A 49 -3.48 7.95 -22.88
CA LEU A 49 -4.16 8.73 -21.85
C LEU A 49 -4.55 7.87 -20.63
N LEU A 50 -5.12 6.69 -20.88
CA LEU A 50 -5.54 5.78 -19.82
C LEU A 50 -4.35 5.27 -18.98
N LEU A 51 -3.24 4.92 -19.63
CA LEU A 51 -2.01 4.53 -18.95
C LEU A 51 -1.40 5.68 -18.14
N VAL A 52 -1.45 6.91 -18.65
CA VAL A 52 -0.97 8.10 -17.92
C VAL A 52 -1.83 8.34 -16.68
N ILE A 53 -3.16 8.34 -16.82
CA ILE A 53 -4.08 8.51 -15.69
C ILE A 53 -3.84 7.41 -14.65
N PHE A 54 -3.84 6.14 -15.08
CA PHE A 54 -3.57 5.01 -14.21
C PHE A 54 -2.24 5.16 -13.48
N SER A 55 -1.17 5.55 -14.18
CA SER A 55 0.15 5.74 -13.57
C SER A 55 0.19 6.87 -12.55
N LEU A 56 -0.46 8.01 -12.84
CA LEU A 56 -0.54 9.12 -11.89
C LEU A 56 -1.23 8.70 -10.58
N PHE A 57 -2.38 8.02 -10.69
CA PHE A 57 -3.09 7.53 -9.52
C PHE A 57 -2.30 6.43 -8.80
N SER A 58 -1.82 5.42 -9.51
CA SER A 58 -1.07 4.30 -8.90
C SER A 58 0.21 4.78 -8.19
N LEU A 59 0.99 5.67 -8.80
CA LEU A 59 2.19 6.22 -8.16
C LEU A 59 1.85 7.10 -6.96
N GLY A 60 0.77 7.88 -7.03
CA GLY A 60 0.24 8.64 -5.89
C GLY A 60 -0.10 7.73 -4.71
N PHE A 61 -0.86 6.66 -4.96
CA PHE A 61 -1.20 5.67 -3.94
C PHE A 61 0.03 4.93 -3.41
N ILE A 62 0.99 4.54 -4.26
CA ILE A 62 2.24 3.89 -3.80
C ILE A 62 2.99 4.80 -2.82
N ASN A 63 3.07 6.10 -3.11
CA ASN A 63 3.71 7.07 -2.22
C ASN A 63 2.95 7.23 -0.90
N GLU A 64 1.62 7.36 -0.94
CA GLU A 64 0.78 7.46 0.26
C GLU A 64 0.86 6.21 1.12
N ILE A 65 0.81 5.03 0.51
CA ILE A 65 0.97 3.73 1.20
C ILE A 65 2.33 3.69 1.88
N PHE A 66 3.41 4.02 1.18
CA PHE A 66 4.75 4.01 1.77
C PHE A 66 4.86 4.97 2.97
N ALA A 67 4.29 6.18 2.85
CA ALA A 67 4.26 7.15 3.94
C ALA A 67 3.46 6.62 5.15
N ALA A 68 2.25 6.11 4.93
CA ALA A 68 1.38 5.60 5.99
C ALA A 68 2.00 4.41 6.75
N TYR A 69 2.57 3.45 6.01
CA TYR A 69 3.26 2.31 6.64
C TYR A 69 4.58 2.72 7.32
N SER A 70 5.27 3.75 6.82
CA SER A 70 6.46 4.30 7.48
C SER A 70 6.11 4.97 8.81
N ASP A 71 5.01 5.74 8.85
CA ASP A 71 4.53 6.36 10.08
C ASP A 71 4.04 5.30 11.08
N PHE A 72 3.33 4.28 10.60
CA PHE A 72 2.97 3.11 11.38
C PHE A 72 4.20 2.41 12.00
N ALA A 73 5.24 2.16 11.21
CA ALA A 73 6.46 1.50 11.68
C ALA A 73 7.22 2.35 12.70
N ARG A 74 7.32 3.66 12.48
CA ARG A 74 7.96 4.61 13.41
C ARG A 74 7.21 4.68 14.73
N LEU A 75 5.89 4.82 14.67
CA LEU A 75 5.06 4.94 15.86
C LEU A 75 5.00 3.62 16.63
N GLY A 76 4.92 2.48 15.93
CA GLY A 76 5.04 1.16 16.54
C GLY A 76 6.38 0.96 17.26
N ALA A 77 7.50 1.41 16.67
CA ALA A 77 8.80 1.36 17.33
C ALA A 77 8.84 2.23 18.61
N GLN A 78 8.22 3.41 18.59
CA GLN A 78 8.10 4.27 19.77
C GLN A 78 7.26 3.63 20.87
N ILE A 79 6.12 3.03 20.52
CA ILE A 79 5.27 2.34 21.49
C ILE A 79 5.98 1.10 22.06
N SER A 80 6.72 0.35 21.22
CA SER A 80 7.52 -0.79 21.69
C SER A 80 8.56 -0.37 22.73
N ALA A 81 9.27 0.73 22.48
CA ALA A 81 10.26 1.26 23.41
C ALA A 81 9.62 1.69 24.75
N GLN A 82 8.42 2.26 24.72
CA GLN A 82 7.69 2.62 25.93
C GLN A 82 7.11 1.41 26.66
N GLY A 83 6.59 0.41 25.93
CA GLY A 83 6.02 -0.82 26.48
C GLY A 83 7.01 -1.73 27.20
N GLN A 84 8.32 -1.49 27.05
CA GLN A 84 9.37 -2.15 27.83
C GLN A 84 9.57 -1.54 29.23
N LEU A 85 8.98 -0.37 29.50
CA LEU A 85 9.05 0.27 30.81
C LEU A 85 8.04 -0.37 31.79
N PRO A 86 8.45 -0.64 33.05
CA PRO A 86 7.64 -1.37 34.03
C PRO A 86 6.33 -0.68 34.47
N GLU A 87 6.13 0.59 34.15
CA GLU A 87 4.96 1.38 34.57
C GLU A 87 3.99 1.73 33.42
N THR A 88 4.03 1.00 32.29
CA THR A 88 3.17 1.29 31.12
C THR A 88 2.12 0.22 30.89
N GLY A 89 0.95 0.65 30.41
CA GLY A 89 -0.13 -0.24 29.95
C GLY A 89 0.13 -0.87 28.57
N LEU A 90 1.30 -0.62 27.97
CA LEU A 90 1.63 -0.92 26.58
C LEU A 90 2.36 -2.26 26.39
N GLY A 91 2.57 -3.02 27.48
CA GLY A 91 3.26 -4.32 27.44
C GLY A 91 2.60 -5.38 26.55
N TRP A 92 1.31 -5.23 26.21
CA TRP A 92 0.59 -6.11 25.28
C TRP A 92 1.12 -6.04 23.84
N MET A 93 1.90 -5.01 23.48
CA MET A 93 2.54 -4.91 22.16
C MET A 93 3.86 -5.69 22.04
N GLY A 94 4.40 -6.19 23.15
CA GLY A 94 5.64 -6.99 23.16
C GLY A 94 5.64 -8.21 22.21
N PRO A 95 4.55 -9.00 22.11
CA PRO A 95 4.43 -10.11 21.16
C PRO A 95 4.27 -9.67 19.70
N VAL A 96 3.72 -8.47 19.47
CA VAL A 96 3.50 -7.91 18.11
C VAL A 96 4.78 -7.33 17.54
N ILE A 97 5.69 -6.89 18.41
CA ILE A 97 6.94 -6.21 18.09
C ILE A 97 8.09 -6.98 18.75
N SER A 98 8.36 -8.19 18.29
CA SER A 98 9.53 -8.96 18.72
C SER A 98 10.82 -8.29 18.22
N GLY A 99 11.25 -7.26 18.96
CA GLY A 99 12.47 -6.48 18.73
C GLY A 99 12.23 -5.16 18.00
N ALA A 100 13.00 -4.13 18.36
CA ALA A 100 12.96 -2.76 17.81
C ALA A 100 13.14 -2.68 16.28
N GLY A 101 13.51 -3.78 15.61
CA GLY A 101 13.61 -3.89 14.16
C GLY A 101 12.43 -4.57 13.45
N GLY A 102 11.45 -5.13 14.17
CA GLY A 102 10.40 -5.98 13.57
C GLY A 102 9.47 -5.23 12.60
N LEU A 103 9.21 -3.95 12.85
CA LEU A 103 8.32 -3.12 12.01
C LEU A 103 9.08 -2.30 10.95
N ALA A 104 10.39 -2.11 11.11
CA ALA A 104 11.22 -1.36 10.16
C ALA A 104 11.20 -1.88 8.71
N PRO A 105 11.12 -3.19 8.42
CA PRO A 105 11.06 -3.68 7.04
C PRO A 105 9.66 -3.58 6.42
N VAL A 106 8.60 -3.40 7.21
CA VAL A 106 7.20 -3.43 6.72
C VAL A 106 6.95 -2.44 5.58
N PRO A 107 7.35 -1.14 5.67
CA PRO A 107 7.09 -0.19 4.58
C PRO A 107 7.76 -0.61 3.27
N TRP A 108 8.96 -1.20 3.34
CA TRP A 108 9.72 -1.66 2.18
C TRP A 108 9.10 -2.90 1.54
N ILE A 109 8.62 -3.83 2.35
CA ILE A 109 7.89 -5.01 1.86
C ILE A 109 6.64 -4.57 1.11
N ILE A 110 5.81 -3.73 1.73
CA ILE A 110 4.58 -3.22 1.10
C ILE A 110 4.90 -2.38 -0.16
N LEU A 111 5.95 -1.56 -0.13
CA LEU A 111 6.40 -0.80 -1.30
C LEU A 111 6.79 -1.74 -2.45
N SER A 112 7.58 -2.79 -2.18
CA SER A 112 7.99 -3.74 -3.21
C SER A 112 6.79 -4.48 -3.81
N MET A 113 5.82 -4.88 -2.98
CA MET A 113 4.59 -5.53 -3.43
C MET A 113 3.76 -4.59 -4.31
N THR A 114 3.57 -3.34 -3.91
CA THR A 114 2.75 -2.36 -4.66
C THR A 114 3.40 -1.96 -5.98
N ILE A 115 4.73 -1.76 -6.00
CA ILE A 115 5.49 -1.55 -7.25
C ILE A 115 5.36 -2.77 -8.17
N ALA A 116 5.54 -3.98 -7.64
CA ALA A 116 5.41 -5.20 -8.42
C ALA A 116 3.99 -5.34 -9.02
N SER A 117 2.94 -5.05 -8.24
CA SER A 117 1.56 -5.04 -8.72
C SER A 117 1.32 -4.01 -9.82
N TYR A 118 1.86 -2.80 -9.68
CA TYR A 118 1.76 -1.76 -10.70
C TYR A 118 2.43 -2.19 -12.02
N LEU A 119 3.68 -2.67 -11.95
CA LEU A 119 4.42 -3.14 -13.12
C LEU A 119 3.74 -4.35 -13.79
N ALA A 120 3.26 -5.31 -13.00
CA ALA A 120 2.51 -6.46 -13.50
C ALA A 120 1.23 -6.03 -14.23
N THR A 121 0.55 -5.00 -13.74
CA THR A 121 -0.67 -4.47 -14.35
C THR A 121 -0.39 -3.76 -15.68
N ILE A 122 0.70 -2.98 -15.75
CA ILE A 122 1.14 -2.38 -17.02
C ILE A 122 1.51 -3.46 -18.03
N TRP A 123 2.30 -4.44 -17.61
CA TRP A 123 2.68 -5.56 -18.46
C TRP A 123 1.44 -6.29 -18.98
N PHE A 124 0.46 -6.55 -18.10
CA PHE A 124 -0.78 -7.20 -18.45
C PHE A 124 -1.60 -6.39 -19.46
N PHE A 125 -1.64 -5.05 -19.36
CA PHE A 125 -2.32 -4.20 -20.34
C PHE A 125 -1.76 -4.38 -21.75
N PHE A 126 -0.43 -4.34 -21.90
CA PHE A 126 0.21 -4.54 -23.21
C PHE A 126 0.07 -5.98 -23.71
N HIS A 127 0.14 -6.96 -22.81
CA HIS A 127 -0.11 -8.35 -23.13
C HIS A 127 -1.53 -8.56 -23.66
N ALA A 128 -2.55 -8.06 -22.95
CA ALA A 128 -3.96 -8.13 -23.35
C ALA A 128 -4.24 -7.38 -24.67
N ARG A 129 -3.51 -6.28 -24.93
CA ARG A 129 -3.59 -5.56 -26.21
C ARG A 129 -3.00 -6.36 -27.38
N GLY A 130 -1.92 -7.10 -27.13
CA GLY A 130 -1.24 -7.91 -28.14
C GLY A 130 -1.96 -9.23 -28.46
N MET A 131 -2.85 -9.69 -27.58
CA MET A 131 -3.71 -10.84 -27.87
C MET A 131 -4.69 -10.50 -29.00
N LYS A 132 -4.56 -11.18 -30.14
CA LYS A 132 -5.64 -11.26 -31.11
C LYS A 132 -6.77 -12.05 -30.46
N ARG A 133 -7.95 -11.43 -30.35
CA ARG A 133 -9.18 -12.15 -30.03
C ARG A 133 -9.88 -12.40 -31.35
N ASP A 134 -9.95 -13.68 -31.72
CA ASP A 134 -10.74 -14.19 -32.84
C ASP A 134 -12.23 -13.90 -32.64
#